data_AF-A0A969LB76-F1
#
_entry.id   AF-A0A969LB76-F1
#
_cell.length_a   1.000
_cell.length_b   1.000
_cell.length_c   1.000
_cell.angle_alpha   90.00
_cell.angle_beta   90.00
_cell.angle_gamma   90.00
#
_symmetry.space_group_name_H-M   'P 1'
#
loop_
_entity.id
_entity.type
_entity.pdbx_description
1 polymer ?
#
loop_
_entity_poly.entity_id
_entity_poly.type
_entity_poly.pdbx_seq_one_letter_code
_entity_poly.pdbx_strand_id
1 'polypeptide(L)'
;MNIAALYQAILNKKLYHLISNQTKNERTVVKFKRHASTFTFICSPSKTQEGEWDYTLLKDNEKARLGTIRAMWSDYQEWLGQGPHSDEG
;
A
#
# COMPACT_ATOMS: atom_id res chain seq x y z
N MET A 1 9.41 2.17 7.66
CA MET A 1 8.12 1.86 7.00
C MET A 1 8.35 0.73 6.01
N ASN A 2 7.71 -0.42 6.22
CA ASN A 2 7.84 -1.56 5.32
C ASN A 2 6.70 -1.54 4.29
N ILE A 3 6.96 -0.94 3.13
CA ILE A 3 5.96 -0.79 2.06
C ILE A 3 5.53 -2.14 1.49
N ALA A 4 6.43 -3.12 1.41
CA ALA A 4 6.09 -4.45 0.94
C ALA A 4 5.03 -5.11 1.85
N ALA A 5 5.17 -4.97 3.17
CA ALA A 5 4.19 -5.48 4.12
C ALA A 5 2.82 -4.78 3.99
N LEU A 6 2.82 -3.45 3.87
CA LEU A 6 1.60 -2.67 3.60
C LEU A 6 0.91 -3.17 2.32
N TYR A 7 1.65 -3.27 1.22
CA TYR A 7 1.13 -3.74 -0.07
C TYR A 7 0.55 -5.16 0.04
N GLN A 8 1.23 -6.08 0.74
CA GLN A 8 0.72 -7.43 0.97
C GLN A 8 -0.56 -7.46 1.81
N ALA A 9 -0.70 -6.58 2.81
CA ALA A 9 -1.94 -6.46 3.59
C ALA A 9 -3.12 -6.01 2.72
N ILE A 10 -2.88 -5.13 1.74
CA ILE A 10 -3.88 -4.69 0.76
C ILE A 10 -4.27 -5.84 -0.17
N LEU A 11 -3.28 -6.56 -0.72
CA LEU A 11 -3.50 -7.74 -1.57
C LEU A 11 -4.36 -8.81 -0.90
N ASN A 12 -4.07 -9.08 0.37
CA ASN A 12 -4.78 -10.05 1.19
C ASN A 12 -6.14 -9.56 1.68
N LYS A 13 -6.61 -8.39 1.22
CA LYS A 13 -7.89 -7.76 1.61
C LYS A 13 -8.02 -7.53 3.11
N LYS A 14 -6.89 -7.41 3.83
CA LYS A 14 -6.86 -7.20 5.28
C LYS A 14 -7.04 -5.74 5.66
N LEU A 15 -6.53 -4.84 4.81
CA LEU A 15 -6.52 -3.41 5.10
C LEU A 15 -7.60 -2.62 4.34
N TYR A 16 -7.79 -2.91 3.05
CA TYR A 16 -8.72 -2.18 2.18
C TYR A 16 -9.53 -3.11 1.29
N HIS A 17 -10.65 -2.59 0.78
CA HIS A 17 -11.46 -3.28 -0.22
C HIS A 17 -10.72 -3.32 -1.56
N LEU A 18 -10.31 -4.52 -1.98
CA LEU A 18 -9.66 -4.77 -3.25
C LEU A 18 -10.69 -4.71 -4.40
N ILE A 19 -10.47 -3.81 -5.37
CA ILE A 19 -11.31 -3.65 -6.57
C ILE A 19 -10.82 -4.57 -7.69
N SER A 20 -9.50 -4.56 -7.96
CA SER A 20 -8.92 -5.40 -9.02
C SER A 20 -7.46 -5.72 -8.72
N ASN A 21 -7.02 -6.90 -9.17
CA ASN A 21 -5.62 -7.32 -9.16
C ASN A 21 -5.30 -7.95 -10.51
N GLN A 22 -4.40 -7.35 -11.27
CA GLN A 22 -4.05 -7.78 -12.62
C GLN A 22 -2.54 -7.83 -12.79
N THR A 23 -2.00 -8.96 -13.24
CA THR A 23 -0.58 -9.13 -13.52
C THR A 23 -0.37 -9.28 -15.02
N LYS A 24 0.56 -8.50 -15.59
CA LYS A 24 0.97 -8.57 -17.00
C LYS A 24 2.44 -8.20 -17.11
N ASN A 25 3.24 -9.00 -17.83
CA ASN A 25 4.67 -8.78 -18.03
C ASN A 25 5.41 -8.49 -16.71
N GLU A 26 5.22 -9.36 -15.71
CA GLU A 26 5.82 -9.26 -14.36
C GLU A 26 5.40 -8.02 -13.57
N ARG A 27 4.52 -7.18 -14.11
CA ARG A 27 3.97 -6.02 -13.42
C ARG A 27 2.57 -6.34 -12.91
N THR A 28 2.37 -6.19 -11.62
CA THR A 28 1.07 -6.33 -10.97
C THR A 28 0.49 -4.95 -10.67
N VAL A 29 -0.75 -4.73 -11.09
CA VAL A 29 -1.52 -3.51 -10.85
C VAL A 29 -2.69 -3.85 -9.92
N VAL A 30 -2.69 -3.22 -8.76
CA VAL A 30 -3.67 -3.42 -7.70
C VAL A 30 -4.49 -2.14 -7.55
N LYS A 31 -5.81 -2.23 -7.74
CA LYS A 31 -6.75 -1.14 -7.45
C LYS A 31 -7.54 -1.48 -6.21
N PHE A 32 -7.68 -0.52 -5.31
CA PHE A 32 -8.36 -0.70 -4.04
C PHE A 32 -9.03 0.59 -3.59
N LYS A 33 -10.03 0.46 -2.73
CA LYS A 33 -10.80 1.58 -2.19
C LYS A 33 -10.41 1.83 -0.74
N ARG A 34 -10.02 3.07 -0.43
CA ARG A 34 -9.84 3.58 0.93
C ARG A 34 -10.82 4.74 1.13
N HIS A 35 -11.75 4.58 2.08
CA HIS A 35 -12.91 5.46 2.26
C HIS A 35 -13.67 5.68 0.93
N ALA A 36 -13.85 6.92 0.48
CA ALA A 36 -14.53 7.26 -0.77
C ALA A 36 -13.62 7.27 -2.01
N SER A 37 -12.31 7.06 -1.84
CA SER A 37 -11.33 7.21 -2.93
C SER A 37 -10.78 5.88 -3.42
N THR A 38 -10.52 5.79 -4.73
CA THR A 38 -9.83 4.66 -5.35
C THR A 38 -8.36 4.98 -5.54
N PHE A 39 -7.51 4.01 -5.19
CA PHE A 39 -6.06 4.10 -5.30
C PHE A 39 -5.53 2.96 -6.15
N THR A 40 -4.40 3.19 -6.81
CA THR A 40 -3.73 2.19 -7.63
C THR A 40 -2.29 2.04 -7.17
N PHE A 41 -1.93 0.81 -6.83
CA PHE A 41 -0.59 0.40 -6.49
C PHE A 41 -0.02 -0.46 -7.62
N ILE A 42 1.26 -0.29 -7.90
CA ILE A 42 2.00 -1.07 -8.90
C ILE A 42 3.15 -1.77 -8.19
N CYS A 43 3.30 -3.05 -8.49
CA CYS A 43 4.39 -3.90 -8.05
C CYS A 43 5.10 -4.46 -9.28
N SER A 44 6.42 -4.36 -9.34
CA SER A 44 7.25 -4.90 -10.43
C SER A 44 8.61 -5.33 -9.88
N PRO A 45 9.33 -6.25 -10.55
CA PRO A 45 10.70 -6.57 -10.17
C PRO A 45 11.54 -5.30 -10.09
N SER A 46 12.39 -5.21 -9.08
CA SER A 46 13.29 -4.07 -8.92
C SER A 46 14.32 -4.08 -10.02
N LYS A 47 14.58 -2.89 -10.60
CA LYS A 47 15.62 -2.74 -11.64
C LYS A 47 17.02 -2.59 -11.04
N THR A 48 17.11 -2.27 -9.77
CA THR A 48 18.36 -1.95 -9.08
C THR A 48 18.92 -3.13 -8.29
N GLN A 49 18.05 -4.08 -7.91
CA GLN A 49 18.44 -5.23 -7.11
C GLN A 49 17.67 -6.48 -7.51
N GLU A 50 18.42 -7.53 -7.87
CA GLU A 50 17.85 -8.81 -8.27
C GLU A 50 17.13 -9.48 -7.08
N GLY A 51 15.92 -10.01 -7.33
CA GLY A 51 15.09 -10.64 -6.31
C GLY A 51 14.25 -9.69 -5.45
N GLU A 52 14.44 -8.37 -5.57
CA GLU A 52 13.60 -7.37 -4.91
C GLU A 52 12.44 -6.91 -5.80
N TRP A 53 11.42 -6.32 -5.17
CA TRP A 53 10.25 -5.79 -5.84
C TRP A 53 10.08 -4.31 -5.51
N ASP A 54 9.85 -3.50 -6.55
CA ASP A 54 9.55 -2.08 -6.43
C ASP A 54 8.04 -1.88 -6.28
N TYR A 55 7.69 -0.96 -5.38
CA TYR A 55 6.33 -0.72 -4.93
C TYR A 55 5.96 0.74 -5.13
N THR A 56 5.08 1.04 -6.09
CA THR A 56 4.71 2.41 -6.46
C THR A 56 3.21 2.66 -6.34
N LEU A 57 2.83 3.60 -5.47
CA LEU A 57 1.48 4.20 -5.48
C LEU A 57 1.38 5.25 -6.59
N LEU A 58 0.38 5.14 -7.47
CA LEU A 58 0.11 6.14 -8.51
C LEU A 58 -0.58 7.37 -7.92
N LYS A 59 0.09 8.53 -8.04
CA LYS A 59 -0.41 9.86 -7.68
C LYS A 59 0.22 10.92 -8.57
N ASP A 60 -0.45 12.06 -8.68
CA ASP A 60 -0.10 13.15 -9.61
C ASP A 60 1.26 13.79 -9.31
N ASN A 61 1.69 13.78 -8.05
CA ASN A 61 3.01 14.24 -7.66
C ASN A 61 3.56 13.45 -6.45
N GLU A 62 4.88 13.56 -6.24
CA GLU A 62 5.58 12.84 -5.20
C GLU A 62 5.14 13.22 -3.78
N LYS A 63 4.88 14.50 -3.51
CA LYS A 63 4.42 14.95 -2.19
C LYS A 63 3.08 14.32 -1.82
N ALA A 64 2.13 14.28 -2.77
CA ALA A 64 0.82 13.65 -2.60
C ALA A 64 0.95 12.13 -2.46
N ARG A 65 1.85 11.50 -3.20
CA ARG A 65 2.18 10.07 -3.07
C ARG A 65 2.66 9.74 -1.65
N LEU A 66 3.67 10.46 -1.16
CA LEU A 66 4.23 10.24 0.18
C LEU A 66 3.21 10.51 1.28
N GLY A 67 2.42 11.59 1.17
CA GLY A 67 1.35 11.89 2.13
C GLY A 67 0.30 10.77 2.18
N THR A 68 -0.10 10.25 1.01
CA THR A 68 -1.05 9.13 0.93
C THR A 68 -0.47 7.85 1.52
N ILE A 69 0.78 7.51 1.19
CA ILE A 69 1.47 6.34 1.73
C ILE A 69 1.59 6.42 3.26
N ARG A 70 1.89 7.60 3.82
CA ARG A 70 1.94 7.80 5.27
C ARG A 70 0.59 7.57 5.93
N ALA A 71 -0.50 8.09 5.35
CA ALA A 71 -1.85 7.82 5.84
C ALA A 71 -2.16 6.32 5.80
N MET A 72 -1.83 5.64 4.70
CA MET A 72 -2.03 4.19 4.59
C MET A 72 -1.17 3.38 5.56
N TRP A 73 0.02 3.88 5.91
CA TRP A 73 0.87 3.28 6.92
C TRP A 73 0.27 3.44 8.32
N SER A 74 -0.35 4.58 8.64
CA SER A 74 -1.08 4.77 9.91
C SER A 74 -2.18 3.73 10.05
N ASP A 75 -3.06 3.60 9.05
CA ASP A 75 -4.13 2.60 9.03
C ASP A 75 -3.58 1.17 9.26
N TYR A 76 -2.42 0.86 8.65
CA TYR A 76 -1.77 -0.44 8.81
C TYR A 76 -1.21 -0.67 10.21
N GLN A 77 -0.60 0.36 10.82
CA GLN A 77 -0.10 0.28 12.20
C GLN A 77 -1.25 0.14 13.19
N GLU A 78 -2.34 0.89 13.00
CA GLU A 78 -3.57 0.75 13.78
C GLU A 78 -4.15 -0.67 13.66
N TRP A 79 -4.23 -1.21 12.44
CA TRP A 79 -4.67 -2.59 12.21
C TRP A 79 -3.78 -3.63 12.91
N LEU A 80 -2.47 -3.41 12.98
CA LEU A 80 -1.54 -4.26 13.71
C LEU A 80 -1.66 -4.16 15.24
N GLY A 81 -2.52 -3.28 15.76
CA GLY A 81 -2.56 -2.95 17.20
C GLY A 81 -1.34 -2.16 17.66
N GLN A 82 -0.57 -1.60 16.73
CA GLN A 82 0.60 -0.74 16.95
C GLN A 82 0.28 0.75 16.75
N GLY A 83 -1.00 1.07 16.55
CA GLY A 83 -1.50 2.45 16.63
C GLY A 83 -1.22 3.02 18.03
N PRO A 84 -1.28 4.35 18.21
CA PRO A 84 -1.06 4.95 19.52
C PRO A 84 -1.98 4.23 20.51
N HIS A 85 -1.38 3.52 21.48
CA HIS A 85 -2.10 3.10 22.68
C HIS A 85 -2.74 4.36 23.20
N SER A 86 -4.07 4.42 23.10
CA SER A 86 -4.82 5.29 23.98
C SER A 86 -4.66 4.62 25.34
N ASP A 87 -3.62 5.03 26.08
CA ASP A 87 -3.62 4.92 27.53
C ASP A 87 -4.82 5.77 28.00
N GLU A 88 -6.00 5.16 28.02
CA GLU A 88 -7.12 5.65 28.80
C GLU A 88 -6.94 5.11 30.22
N GLY A 89 -6.49 6.02 31.10
CA GLY A 89 -6.95 6.25 32.48
C GLY A 89 -7.26 5.07 33.39
#